data_AF-A0A227J0B4-F1
#
_entry.id   AF-A0A227J0B4-F1
#
_cell.length_a   1.000
_cell.length_b   1.000
_cell.length_c   1.000
_cell.angle_alpha   90.00
_cell.angle_beta   90.00
_cell.angle_gamma   90.00
#
_symmetry.space_group_name_H-M   'P 1'
#
loop_
_entity.id
_entity.type
_entity.pdbx_description
1 polymer ?
#
loop_
_entity_poly.entity_id
_entity_poly.type
_entity_poly.pdbx_seq_one_letter_code
_entity_poly.pdbx_strand_id
1 'polypeptide(L)'
;TLQLAAMTSMEDVQAFLDEHQLNNKVRIYPTVRSGTEWYIVTYQDYPTIQMARDAVEKLPDSLKSVSPWAKSLGQVHREIDRVK
;
A
#
# COMPACT_ATOMS: atom_id res chain seq x y z
N THR A 1 -8.20 -2.97 -0.75
CA THR A 1 -6.84 -3.20 -0.19
C THR A 1 -6.47 -2.02 0.70
N LEU A 2 -5.51 -2.16 1.61
CA LEU A 2 -4.99 -1.04 2.39
C LEU A 2 -3.64 -0.60 1.84
N GLN A 3 -3.46 0.68 1.56
CA GLN A 3 -2.16 1.25 1.24
C GLN A 3 -1.48 1.67 2.55
N LEU A 4 -0.31 1.11 2.84
CA LEU A 4 0.47 1.47 4.03
C LEU A 4 1.47 2.58 3.77
N ALA A 5 2.09 2.56 2.58
CA ALA A 5 3.08 3.56 2.17
C ALA A 5 3.08 3.74 0.65
N ALA A 6 3.60 4.88 0.22
CA ALA A 6 3.93 5.16 -1.17
C ALA A 6 5.27 5.90 -1.20
N MET A 7 6.25 5.35 -1.90
CA MET A 7 7.63 5.83 -1.88
C MET A 7 8.17 5.88 -3.32
N THR A 8 9.18 6.69 -3.58
CA THR A 8 9.78 6.83 -4.92
C THR A 8 11.05 6.00 -5.10
N SER A 9 11.56 5.39 -4.02
CA SER A 9 12.74 4.54 -4.03
C SER A 9 12.41 3.15 -3.46
N MET A 10 12.96 2.11 -4.08
CA MET A 10 12.84 0.74 -3.57
C MET A 10 13.62 0.54 -2.26
N GLU A 11 14.67 1.33 -2.03
CA GLU A 11 15.44 1.31 -0.78
C GLU A 11 14.57 1.74 0.41
N ASP A 12 13.82 2.84 0.26
CA ASP A 12 12.88 3.33 1.27
C ASP A 12 11.78 2.29 1.54
N VAL A 13 11.30 1.63 0.48
CA VAL A 13 10.30 0.55 0.62
C VAL A 13 10.88 -0.58 1.47
N GLN A 14 12.09 -1.03 1.18
CA GLN A 14 12.72 -2.11 1.93
C GLN A 14 12.92 -1.72 3.40
N ALA A 15 13.43 -0.51 3.68
CA ALA A 15 13.59 0.01 5.03
C ALA A 15 12.25 0.03 5.80
N PHE A 16 11.17 0.47 5.15
CA PHE A 16 9.82 0.45 5.71
C PHE A 16 9.32 -0.97 6.02
N LEU A 17 9.59 -1.94 5.13
CA LEU A 17 9.22 -3.33 5.38
C LEU A 17 9.96 -3.94 6.55
N ASP A 18 11.24 -3.63 6.69
CA ASP A 18 12.09 -4.12 7.76
C ASP A 18 11.70 -3.50 9.11
N GLU A 19 11.45 -2.19 9.14
CA GLU A 19 11.00 -1.46 10.34
C GLU A 19 9.68 -2.02 10.90
N HIS A 20 8.72 -2.31 10.02
CA HIS A 20 7.39 -2.79 10.41
C HIS A 20 7.25 -4.33 10.37
N GLN A 21 8.32 -5.07 10.06
CA GLN A 21 8.31 -6.53 9.91
C GLN A 21 7.20 -7.03 8.96
N LEU A 22 7.02 -6.29 7.86
CA LEU A 22 5.99 -6.51 6.85
C LEU A 22 6.49 -7.39 5.69
N ASN A 23 7.74 -7.82 5.73
CA ASN A 23 8.33 -8.75 4.78
C ASN A 23 7.37 -9.93 4.53
N ASN A 24 7.04 -10.16 3.25
CA ASN A 24 6.10 -11.19 2.76
C ASN A 24 4.62 -11.05 3.16
N LYS A 25 4.22 -9.98 3.84
CA LYS A 25 2.81 -9.71 4.22
C LYS A 25 2.14 -8.64 3.36
N VAL A 26 2.92 -7.97 2.51
CA VAL A 26 2.46 -6.88 1.66
C VAL A 26 2.68 -7.20 0.19
N ARG A 27 1.95 -6.49 -0.67
CA ARG A 27 2.20 -6.41 -2.10
C ARG A 27 2.79 -5.04 -2.43
N ILE A 28 3.86 -5.04 -3.19
CA ILE A 28 4.47 -3.83 -3.75
C ILE A 28 4.22 -3.84 -5.25
N TYR A 29 3.77 -2.72 -5.79
CA TYR A 29 3.70 -2.53 -7.24
C TYR A 29 4.15 -1.12 -7.63
N PRO A 30 4.83 -0.96 -8.79
CA PRO A 30 5.16 0.35 -9.33
C PRO A 30 3.93 0.99 -9.98
N THR A 31 3.82 2.32 -9.88
CA THR A 31 2.85 3.17 -10.59
C THR A 31 3.53 4.47 -11.00
N VAL A 32 3.10 5.08 -12.10
CA VAL A 32 3.53 6.44 -12.44
C VAL A 32 2.48 7.46 -11.97
N ARG A 33 2.91 8.46 -11.21
CA ARG A 33 2.09 9.61 -10.80
C ARG A 33 2.82 10.90 -11.13
N SER A 34 2.17 11.76 -11.92
CA SER A 34 2.74 13.06 -12.35
C SER A 34 4.11 12.96 -13.04
N GLY A 35 4.40 11.85 -13.73
CA GLY A 35 5.68 11.61 -14.40
C GLY A 35 6.78 11.03 -13.49
N THR A 36 6.49 10.78 -12.22
CA THR A 36 7.42 10.13 -11.28
C THR A 36 6.99 8.68 -11.03
N GLU A 37 7.95 7.77 -10.92
CA GLU A 37 7.70 6.39 -10.52
C GLU A 37 7.52 6.29 -9.00
N TRP A 38 6.48 5.58 -8.57
CA TRP A 38 6.13 5.34 -7.19
C TRP A 38 5.93 3.86 -6.94
N TYR A 39 6.45 3.39 -5.83
CA TYR A 39 6.24 2.06 -5.30
C TYR A 39 5.16 2.13 -4.23
N ILE A 40 4.02 1.48 -4.50
CA ILE A 40 2.88 1.45 -3.59
C ILE A 40 2.94 0.17 -2.76
N VAL A 41 3.00 0.33 -1.43
CA VAL A 41 2.97 -0.78 -0.48
C VAL A 41 1.53 -1.00 -0.04
N THR A 42 0.99 -2.18 -0.35
CA THR A 42 -0.38 -2.56 -0.01
C THR A 42 -0.44 -3.78 0.90
N TYR A 43 -1.39 -3.80 1.83
CA TYR A 43 -1.58 -4.83 2.83
C TYR A 43 -2.99 -5.38 2.79
N GLN A 44 -3.09 -6.68 2.55
CA GLN A 44 -4.32 -7.46 2.44
C GLN A 44 -5.39 -6.91 1.46
N ASP A 45 -6.02 -7.83 0.75
CA ASP A 45 -7.15 -7.48 -0.10
C ASP A 45 -8.46 -7.68 0.64
N TYR A 46 -9.33 -6.68 0.50
CA TYR A 46 -10.65 -6.67 1.12
C TYR A 46 -11.70 -6.64 0.02
N PRO A 47 -12.82 -7.37 0.18
CA PRO A 47 -13.90 -7.40 -0.81
C PRO A 47 -14.50 -6.02 -1.11
N THR A 48 -14.56 -5.14 -0.10
CA THR A 48 -15.14 -3.80 -0.23
C THR A 48 -14.24 -2.72 0.36
N ILE A 49 -14.44 -1.47 -0.07
CA ILE A 49 -13.72 -0.32 0.51
C ILE A 49 -14.09 -0.10 1.98
N GLN A 50 -15.32 -0.41 2.38
CA GLN A 50 -15.74 -0.29 3.77
C GLN A 50 -14.99 -1.28 4.65
N MET A 51 -14.87 -2.54 4.23
CA MET A 51 -14.08 -3.54 4.97
C MET A 51 -12.60 -3.13 5.08
N ALA A 52 -12.04 -2.52 4.04
CA ALA A 52 -10.68 -1.99 4.11
C ALA A 52 -10.57 -0.85 5.13
N ARG A 53 -11.55 0.06 5.20
CA ARG A 53 -11.59 1.13 6.21
C ARG A 53 -11.71 0.58 7.61
N ASP A 54 -12.65 -0.33 7.85
CA ASP A 54 -12.86 -0.95 9.17
C ASP A 54 -11.63 -1.74 9.62
N ALA A 55 -10.86 -2.30 8.68
CA ALA A 55 -9.62 -3.00 8.98
C ALA A 55 -8.52 -2.07 9.50
N VAL A 56 -8.54 -0.76 9.17
CA VAL A 56 -7.59 0.22 9.75
C VAL A 56 -7.66 0.21 11.27
N GLU A 57 -8.88 0.16 11.83
CA GLU A 57 -9.08 0.14 13.28
C GLU A 57 -8.56 -1.15 13.94
N LYS A 58 -8.46 -2.23 13.17
CA LYS A 58 -7.97 -3.54 13.64
C LYS A 58 -6.46 -3.72 13.47
N LEU A 59 -5.78 -2.76 12.85
CA LEU A 59 -4.33 -2.82 12.68
C LEU A 59 -3.59 -2.58 14.02
N PRO A 60 -2.37 -3.12 14.17
CA PRO A 60 -1.46 -2.73 15.24
C PRO A 60 -1.18 -1.22 15.20
N ASP A 61 -0.86 -0.63 16.36
CA ASP A 61 -0.60 0.81 16.46
C ASP A 61 0.54 1.26 15.55
N SER A 62 1.58 0.44 15.38
CA SER A 62 2.67 0.71 14.44
C SER A 62 2.19 0.92 13.00
N LEU A 63 1.19 0.16 12.56
CA LEU A 63 0.60 0.30 11.23
C LEU A 63 -0.50 1.36 11.16
N LYS A 64 -1.09 1.74 12.28
CA LYS A 64 -2.01 2.89 12.34
C LYS A 64 -1.26 4.21 12.26
N SER A 65 -0.08 4.28 12.88
CA SER A 65 0.79 5.47 12.87
C SER A 65 1.19 5.91 11.45
N VAL A 66 1.28 4.97 10.51
CA VAL A 66 1.58 5.28 9.09
C VAL A 66 0.34 5.78 8.32
N SER A 67 -0.79 6.01 9.00
CA SER A 67 -2.04 6.52 8.44
C SER A 67 -2.49 5.75 7.19
N PRO A 68 -2.77 4.44 7.32
CA PRO A 68 -3.03 3.56 6.19
C PRO A 68 -4.32 3.97 5.49
N TRP A 69 -4.26 4.00 4.16
CA TRP A 69 -5.36 4.49 3.33
C TRP A 69 -6.09 3.36 2.62
N ALA A 70 -7.40 3.26 2.82
CA ALA A 70 -8.23 2.28 2.13
C ALA A 70 -8.37 2.61 0.63
N LYS A 71 -7.84 1.73 -0.21
CA LYS A 71 -7.88 1.85 -1.68
C LYS A 71 -8.74 0.76 -2.31
N SER A 72 -9.54 1.14 -3.31
CA SER A 72 -10.32 0.19 -4.10
C SER A 72 -9.44 -0.61 -5.06
N LEU A 73 -9.72 -1.90 -5.25
CA LEU A 73 -8.98 -2.75 -6.19
C LEU A 73 -9.07 -2.23 -7.62
N GLY A 74 -10.22 -1.64 -8.01
CA GLY A 74 -10.37 -0.99 -9.30
C GLY A 74 -9.39 0.18 -9.52
N GLN A 75 -9.05 0.93 -8.46
CA GLN A 75 -8.00 1.96 -8.57
C GLN A 75 -6.61 1.34 -8.71
N VAL A 76 -6.31 0.28 -7.96
CA VAL A 76 -5.03 -0.45 -8.05
C VAL A 76 -4.80 -0.97 -9.46
N HIS A 77 -5.79 -1.64 -10.05
CA HIS A 77 -5.68 -2.14 -11.42
C HIS A 77 -5.40 -1.02 -12.43
N ARG A 78 -6.11 0.11 -12.32
CA ARG A 78 -5.85 1.28 -13.18
C ARG A 78 -4.46 1.88 -13.00
N GLU A 79 -3.90 1.83 -11.80
CA GLU A 79 -2.53 2.29 -11.55
C GLU A 79 -1.50 1.35 -12.19
N ILE A 80 -1.69 0.03 -12.03
CA ILE A 80 -0.83 -1.00 -12.62
C ILE A 80 -0.88 -0.97 -14.15
N ASP A 81 -2.07 -0.84 -14.74
CA ASP A 81 -2.24 -0.82 -16.19
C ASP A 81 -1.65 0.43 -16.87
N ARG A 82 -1.39 1.51 -16.11
CA ARG A 82 -0.71 2.72 -16.63
C ARG A 82 0.81 2.56 -16.77
N VAL A 83 1.40 1.55 -16.14
CA VAL A 83 2.84 1.28 -16.20
C VAL A 83 3.19 0.26 -17.28
N LYS A 84 2.21 -0.47 -17.80
CA LYS A 84 2.37 -1.34 -18.97
C LYS A 84 2.48 -0.52 -20.24
#